data_AF-A0A851F8W3-F1
#
_entry.id   AF-A0A851F8W3-F1
#
_cell.length_a   1.000
_cell.length_b   1.000
_cell.length_c   1.000
_cell.angle_alpha   90.00
_cell.angle_beta   90.00
_cell.angle_gamma   90.00
#
_symmetry.space_group_name_H-M   'P 1'
#
loop_
_entity.id
_entity.type
_entity.pdbx_description
1 polymer ?
#
loop_
_entity_poly.entity_id
_entity_poly.type
_entity_poly.pdbx_seq_one_letter_code
_entity_poly.pdbx_strand_id
1 'polypeptide(L)'
;SSLPEKKMLFKGRVANKEDVNKLILTPLIRYPLLGGSALITFEKAEVAQRIIEMKEHTVELSCGDELEESDRHRIRVQAAPMEIPLPSALEITLTQSSRDILLSDLPSQGTSKEVLLDKMEIFFSKTKNGGNEVDSVKFLGDSGQVVLTFVRDGVAEPLIERGHAEVPIGKRKHRVKISPHMNGDISNLQLQPSRCPRTVMLSGIPDVLDEESMRDTLEIHFQRSSLGGGEVEALDYVPAKTRVAVFVEDMG
;
A
#
# COMPACT_ATOMS: atom_id res chain seq x y z
N SER A 1 13.73 26.60 -21.17
CA SER A 1 12.97 26.09 -20.02
C SER A 1 11.78 25.26 -20.48
N SER A 2 11.87 23.93 -20.42
CA SER A 2 10.72 23.05 -20.68
C SER A 2 10.56 22.07 -19.52
N LEU A 3 9.94 22.55 -18.45
CA LEU A 3 9.18 21.69 -17.56
C LEU A 3 8.14 20.91 -18.40
N PRO A 4 7.72 19.70 -18.01
CA PRO A 4 6.62 19.05 -18.71
C PRO A 4 5.38 19.93 -18.62
N GLU A 5 5.03 20.60 -19.73
CA GLU A 5 3.77 21.30 -19.90
C GLU A 5 2.64 20.27 -19.85
N LYS A 6 2.16 19.97 -18.64
CA LYS A 6 0.88 19.29 -18.49
C LYS A 6 -0.17 20.31 -18.90
N LYS A 7 -0.80 20.11 -20.06
CA LYS A 7 -1.94 20.92 -20.53
C LYS A 7 -3.08 20.79 -19.53
N MET A 8 -3.11 21.64 -18.51
CA MET A 8 -4.20 21.74 -17.56
C MET A 8 -5.24 22.71 -18.11
N LEU A 9 -6.41 22.17 -18.45
CA LEU A 9 -7.58 22.91 -18.91
C LEU A 9 -8.55 22.98 -17.73
N PHE A 10 -8.73 24.17 -17.13
CA PHE A 10 -9.84 24.40 -16.22
C PHE A 10 -11.14 24.40 -17.04
N LYS A 11 -11.73 23.22 -17.21
CA LYS A 11 -13.08 23.08 -17.75
C LYS A 11 -14.03 23.06 -16.57
N GLY A 12 -14.80 24.12 -16.42
CA GLY A 12 -15.97 24.13 -15.54
C GLY A 12 -16.84 22.91 -15.88
N ARG A 13 -16.77 21.90 -15.01
CA ARG A 13 -17.63 20.72 -14.84
C ARG A 13 -18.28 20.13 -16.10
N VAL A 14 -17.87 18.91 -16.52
CA VAL A 14 -18.73 17.73 -16.83
C VAL A 14 -17.85 16.46 -16.84
N ALA A 15 -18.42 15.37 -16.32
CA ALA A 15 -17.86 14.07 -16.01
C ALA A 15 -17.41 13.19 -17.20
N ASN A 16 -16.72 12.11 -16.81
CA ASN A 16 -16.47 10.82 -17.46
C ASN A 16 -15.54 10.78 -18.69
N LYS A 17 -14.24 10.80 -18.41
CA LYS A 17 -13.26 9.95 -19.10
C LYS A 17 -12.34 9.33 -18.05
N GLU A 18 -12.15 8.02 -18.13
CA GLU A 18 -11.30 7.23 -17.25
C GLU A 18 -9.91 7.86 -17.15
N ASP A 19 -9.63 8.44 -15.98
CA ASP A 19 -8.37 9.07 -15.63
C ASP A 19 -7.25 8.03 -15.64
N VAL A 20 -6.41 8.04 -16.68
CA VAL A 20 -5.19 7.22 -16.82
C VAL A 20 -4.05 7.73 -15.91
N ASN A 21 -4.38 8.43 -14.81
CA ASN A 21 -3.45 8.82 -13.75
C ASN A 21 -4.14 8.72 -12.39
N LYS A 22 -4.89 7.65 -12.14
CA LYS A 22 -5.32 7.35 -10.77
C LYS A 22 -4.13 6.76 -10.05
N LEU A 23 -3.58 7.52 -9.11
CA LEU A 23 -2.73 6.97 -8.07
C LEU A 23 -3.60 5.98 -7.29
N ILE A 24 -3.29 4.68 -7.42
CA ILE A 24 -4.00 3.62 -6.71
C ILE A 24 -3.21 3.34 -5.43
N LEU A 25 -3.87 3.50 -4.28
CA LEU A 25 -3.33 3.13 -2.98
C LEU A 25 -4.03 1.84 -2.56
N THR A 26 -3.30 0.74 -2.49
CA THR A 26 -3.81 -0.55 -1.98
C THR A 26 -3.29 -0.75 -0.56
N PRO A 27 -4.08 -0.44 0.48
CA PRO A 27 -3.63 -0.52 1.86
C PRO A 27 -3.47 -1.99 2.30
N LEU A 28 -2.33 -2.29 2.95
CA LEU A 28 -2.10 -3.54 3.67
C LEU A 28 -1.91 -3.18 5.15
N ILE A 29 -2.95 -3.37 5.96
CA ILE A 29 -2.94 -2.95 7.35
C ILE A 29 -2.61 -4.13 8.25
N ARG A 30 -1.65 -3.93 9.15
CA ARG A 30 -1.27 -4.89 10.20
C ARG A 30 -1.75 -4.35 11.55
N TYR A 31 -2.74 -5.00 12.12
CA TYR A 31 -3.39 -4.55 13.35
C TYR A 31 -3.08 -5.51 14.52
N PRO A 32 -2.51 -5.05 15.64
CA PRO A 32 -2.23 -5.89 16.79
C PRO A 32 -3.52 -6.22 17.55
N LEU A 33 -3.80 -7.51 17.73
CA LEU A 33 -4.91 -8.02 18.53
C LEU A 33 -4.40 -8.49 19.90
N LEU A 34 -5.10 -8.07 20.95
CA LEU A 34 -4.80 -8.48 22.32
C LEU A 34 -5.23 -9.94 22.58
N GLY A 35 -4.59 -10.60 23.53
CA GLY A 35 -5.09 -11.89 24.04
C GLY A 35 -6.51 -11.75 24.61
N GLY A 36 -7.31 -12.80 24.51
CA GLY A 36 -8.71 -12.82 24.89
C GLY A 36 -9.63 -12.05 23.92
N SER A 37 -9.23 -11.91 22.65
CA SER A 37 -10.02 -11.26 21.62
C SER A 37 -10.28 -12.17 20.42
N ALA A 38 -11.33 -11.88 19.67
CA ALA A 38 -11.59 -12.54 18.39
C ALA A 38 -12.06 -11.52 17.35
N LEU A 39 -11.76 -11.78 16.09
CA LEU A 39 -12.36 -11.08 14.96
C LEU A 39 -13.35 -12.00 14.28
N ILE A 40 -14.54 -11.47 13.98
CA ILE A 40 -15.56 -12.17 13.22
C ILE A 40 -15.96 -11.30 12.04
N THR A 41 -15.83 -11.83 10.83
CA THR A 41 -16.33 -11.23 9.61
C THR A 41 -17.57 -11.98 9.15
N PHE A 42 -18.65 -11.25 8.94
CA PHE A 42 -19.93 -11.79 8.46
C PHE A 42 -20.07 -11.54 6.97
N GLU A 43 -20.84 -12.39 6.28
CA GLU A 43 -21.15 -12.15 4.86
C GLU A 43 -21.90 -10.81 4.67
N LYS A 44 -22.80 -10.48 5.61
CA LYS A 44 -23.70 -9.32 5.56
C LYS A 44 -23.36 -8.29 6.64
N ALA A 45 -23.19 -7.03 6.22
CA ALA A 45 -22.88 -5.92 7.13
C ALA A 45 -23.98 -5.66 8.16
N GLU A 46 -25.24 -5.95 7.82
CA GLU A 46 -26.38 -5.79 8.71
C GLU A 46 -26.32 -6.74 9.92
N VAL A 47 -25.69 -7.91 9.76
CA VAL A 47 -25.47 -8.87 10.85
C VAL A 47 -24.46 -8.27 11.83
N ALA A 48 -23.30 -7.84 11.34
CA ALA A 48 -22.25 -7.22 12.15
C ALA A 48 -22.78 -6.01 12.93
N GLN A 49 -23.59 -5.15 12.28
CA GLN A 49 -24.20 -3.99 12.92
C GLN A 49 -25.10 -4.39 14.11
N ARG A 50 -25.97 -5.40 13.96
CA ARG A 50 -26.83 -5.87 15.06
C ARG A 50 -26.04 -6.44 16.23
N ILE A 51 -24.99 -7.22 15.95
CA ILE A 51 -24.12 -7.78 16.99
C ILE A 51 -23.44 -6.66 17.80
N ILE A 52 -22.97 -5.61 17.12
CA ILE A 52 -22.35 -4.43 17.76
C ILE A 52 -23.37 -3.63 18.57
N GLU A 53 -24.60 -3.49 18.09
CA GLU A 53 -25.68 -2.78 18.80
C GLU A 53 -26.07 -3.48 20.12
N MET A 54 -26.04 -4.82 20.15
CA MET A 54 -26.27 -5.60 21.37
C MET A 54 -25.15 -5.41 22.41
N LYS A 55 -23.93 -5.03 21.99
CA LYS A 55 -22.71 -4.79 22.78
C LYS A 55 -22.17 -5.96 23.59
N GLU A 56 -23.04 -6.76 24.18
CA GLU A 56 -22.68 -7.85 25.06
C GLU A 56 -23.44 -9.11 24.70
N HIS A 57 -22.71 -10.23 24.63
CA HIS A 57 -23.24 -11.54 24.28
C HIS A 57 -22.86 -12.55 25.36
N THR A 58 -23.82 -13.40 25.73
CA THR A 58 -23.59 -14.48 26.69
C THR A 58 -23.42 -15.78 25.93
N VAL A 59 -22.17 -16.22 25.77
CA VAL A 59 -21.82 -17.44 25.01
C VAL A 59 -21.85 -18.64 25.95
N GLU A 60 -22.54 -19.69 25.54
CA GLU A 60 -22.59 -20.96 26.26
C GLU A 60 -21.43 -21.84 25.79
N LEU A 61 -20.54 -22.20 26.72
CA LEU A 61 -19.42 -23.11 26.49
C LEU A 61 -19.95 -24.54 26.66
N SER A 62 -20.60 -25.10 25.64
CA SER A 62 -21.07 -26.48 25.70
C SER A 62 -19.90 -27.46 25.55
N CYS A 63 -19.51 -28.12 26.63
CA CYS A 63 -18.59 -29.25 26.60
C CYS A 63 -19.39 -30.56 26.60
N GLY A 64 -19.76 -31.07 25.42
CA GLY A 64 -20.42 -32.38 25.27
C GLY A 64 -21.91 -32.43 25.64
N ASP A 65 -22.63 -33.39 25.06
CA ASP A 65 -24.10 -33.56 25.12
C ASP A 65 -24.65 -34.11 26.46
N GLU A 66 -23.85 -34.16 27.54
CA GLU A 66 -24.24 -34.82 28.81
C GLU A 66 -23.89 -34.02 30.07
N LEU A 67 -24.09 -32.70 30.07
CA LEU A 67 -23.94 -31.88 31.27
C LEU A 67 -25.31 -31.44 31.81
N GLU A 68 -25.52 -31.61 33.13
CA GLU A 68 -26.71 -31.08 33.83
C GLU A 68 -26.79 -29.54 33.66
N GLU A 69 -27.99 -28.95 33.77
CA GLU A 69 -28.19 -27.50 33.60
C GLU A 69 -27.27 -26.63 34.48
N SER A 70 -26.80 -27.21 35.59
CA SER A 70 -25.87 -26.61 36.56
C SER A 70 -24.43 -26.44 36.06
N ASP A 71 -24.01 -27.20 35.04
CA ASP A 71 -22.62 -27.22 34.53
C ASP A 71 -22.47 -26.47 33.19
N ARG A 72 -23.52 -25.77 32.73
CA ARG A 72 -23.46 -24.94 31.52
C ARG A 72 -22.64 -23.68 31.80
N HIS A 73 -21.34 -23.74 31.53
CA HIS A 73 -20.45 -22.59 31.67
C HIS A 73 -20.83 -21.49 30.66
N ARG A 74 -21.03 -20.27 31.16
CA ARG A 74 -21.37 -19.09 30.35
C ARG A 74 -20.28 -18.05 30.47
N ILE A 75 -19.87 -17.50 29.32
CA ILE A 75 -18.94 -16.38 29.27
C ILE A 75 -19.63 -15.14 28.70
N ARG A 76 -19.22 -13.98 29.17
CA ARG A 76 -19.69 -12.69 28.66
C ARG A 76 -18.63 -12.12 27.74
N VAL A 77 -18.98 -11.88 26.49
CA VAL A 77 -18.09 -11.30 25.49
C VAL A 77 -18.64 -9.94 25.05
N GLN A 78 -17.75 -8.98 24.86
CA GLN A 78 -18.10 -7.64 24.41
C GLN A 78 -17.85 -7.51 22.91
N ALA A 79 -18.87 -7.07 22.17
CA ALA A 79 -18.81 -6.79 20.75
C ALA A 79 -18.62 -5.28 20.51
N ALA A 80 -17.59 -4.94 19.74
CA ALA A 80 -17.25 -3.58 19.37
C ALA A 80 -17.02 -3.47 17.86
N PRO A 81 -17.22 -2.28 17.25
CA PRO A 81 -16.88 -2.05 15.86
C PRO A 81 -15.37 -2.19 15.67
N MET A 82 -14.96 -2.85 14.57
CA MET A 82 -13.57 -2.88 14.16
C MET A 82 -13.25 -1.62 13.34
N GLU A 83 -12.30 -0.82 13.81
CA GLU A 83 -11.84 0.39 13.13
C GLU A 83 -10.35 0.26 12.80
N ILE A 84 -10.01 0.55 11.53
CA ILE A 84 -8.65 0.51 11.01
C ILE A 84 -8.23 1.88 10.47
N PRO A 85 -6.97 2.31 10.68
CA PRO A 85 -6.49 3.56 10.15
C PRO A 85 -6.24 3.44 8.65
N LEU A 86 -7.06 4.10 7.82
CA LEU A 86 -6.89 4.16 6.37
C LEU A 86 -6.34 5.51 5.91
N PRO A 87 -5.51 5.55 4.85
CA PRO A 87 -5.13 6.79 4.18
C PRO A 87 -6.36 7.61 3.73
N SER A 88 -6.46 8.85 4.17
CA SER A 88 -7.53 9.79 3.79
C SER A 88 -7.05 10.89 2.84
N ALA A 89 -5.78 11.31 2.96
CA ALA A 89 -5.16 12.28 2.07
C ALA A 89 -3.66 12.00 1.91
N LEU A 90 -3.16 12.21 0.69
CA LEU A 90 -1.75 12.06 0.33
C LEU A 90 -1.30 13.28 -0.47
N GLU A 91 -0.24 13.93 -0.01
CA GLU A 91 0.44 15.00 -0.75
C GLU A 91 1.83 14.52 -1.14
N ILE A 92 2.17 14.72 -2.41
CA ILE A 92 3.48 14.40 -2.97
C ILE A 92 4.08 15.70 -3.47
N THR A 93 5.22 16.08 -2.92
CA THR A 93 5.98 17.23 -3.40
C THR A 93 6.92 16.74 -4.51
N LEU A 94 6.83 17.37 -5.67
CA LEU A 94 7.72 17.11 -6.80
C LEU A 94 8.75 18.24 -6.88
N THR A 95 10.03 17.89 -6.76
CA THR A 95 11.14 18.84 -6.90
C THR A 95 12.05 18.43 -8.05
N GLN A 96 12.55 19.42 -8.78
CA GLN A 96 13.56 19.16 -9.80
C GLN A 96 14.93 19.00 -9.13
N SER A 97 15.65 17.94 -9.50
CA SER A 97 17.04 17.79 -9.05
C SER A 97 17.96 18.78 -9.77
N SER A 98 18.85 19.43 -9.01
CA SER A 98 19.92 20.30 -9.53
C SER A 98 21.13 19.51 -10.05
N ARG A 99 21.18 18.20 -9.77
CA ARG A 99 22.32 17.30 -10.03
C ARG A 99 21.98 16.12 -10.93
N ASP A 100 20.71 15.76 -11.05
CA ASP A 100 20.30 14.57 -11.78
C ASP A 100 19.67 14.90 -13.13
N ILE A 101 20.04 14.11 -14.14
CA ILE A 101 19.41 14.13 -15.45
C ILE A 101 18.81 12.76 -15.77
N LEU A 102 17.66 12.77 -16.44
CA LEU A 102 17.00 11.59 -16.97
C LEU A 102 17.32 11.45 -18.46
N LEU A 103 17.94 10.33 -18.80
CA LEU A 103 18.31 9.95 -20.15
C LEU A 103 17.30 8.94 -20.70
N SER A 104 16.71 9.25 -21.85
CA SER A 104 15.78 8.39 -22.58
C SER A 104 16.16 8.22 -24.04
N ASP A 105 15.40 7.42 -24.78
CA ASP A 105 15.68 7.06 -26.18
C ASP A 105 17.04 6.36 -26.36
N LEU A 106 17.39 5.54 -25.38
CA LEU A 106 18.64 4.80 -25.32
C LEU A 106 18.63 3.61 -26.31
N PRO A 107 19.77 3.29 -26.94
CA PRO A 107 19.84 2.15 -27.84
C PRO A 107 19.73 0.83 -27.07
N SER A 108 18.66 0.09 -27.34
CA SER A 108 18.40 -1.22 -26.73
C SER A 108 18.96 -2.41 -27.53
N GLN A 109 19.37 -2.19 -28.78
CA GLN A 109 19.85 -3.26 -29.66
C GLN A 109 21.38 -3.25 -29.79
N GLY A 110 22.01 -4.38 -29.40
CA GLY A 110 23.42 -4.68 -29.69
C GLY A 110 24.44 -4.20 -28.66
N THR A 111 24.03 -3.67 -27.51
CA THR A 111 24.93 -3.28 -26.39
C THR A 111 24.34 -3.76 -25.06
N SER A 112 25.18 -4.33 -24.17
CA SER A 112 24.72 -4.74 -22.84
C SER A 112 24.38 -3.52 -21.96
N LYS A 113 23.51 -3.71 -20.97
CA LYS A 113 23.12 -2.65 -20.02
C LYS A 113 24.35 -2.01 -19.35
N GLU A 114 25.29 -2.82 -18.88
CA GLU A 114 26.52 -2.37 -18.21
C GLU A 114 27.39 -1.49 -19.13
N VAL A 115 27.59 -1.92 -20.38
CA VAL A 115 28.38 -1.15 -21.35
C VAL A 115 27.69 0.17 -21.68
N LEU A 116 26.36 0.20 -21.71
CA LEU A 116 25.63 1.43 -21.95
C LEU A 116 25.82 2.45 -20.81
N LEU A 117 25.72 2.01 -19.54
CA LEU A 117 25.95 2.86 -18.37
C LEU A 117 27.37 3.42 -18.37
N ASP A 118 28.38 2.57 -18.57
CA ASP A 118 29.79 2.98 -18.68
C ASP A 118 29.99 4.04 -19.78
N LYS A 119 29.35 3.86 -20.94
CA LYS A 119 29.43 4.83 -22.04
C LYS A 119 28.73 6.15 -21.71
N MET A 120 27.61 6.12 -20.99
CA MET A 120 26.96 7.34 -20.52
C MET A 120 27.85 8.07 -19.51
N GLU A 121 28.37 7.35 -18.52
CA GLU A 121 29.27 7.90 -17.49
C GLU A 121 30.51 8.55 -18.10
N ILE A 122 31.21 7.85 -19.01
CA ILE A 122 32.40 8.37 -19.70
C ILE A 122 32.05 9.55 -20.60
N PHE A 123 30.86 9.60 -21.19
CA PHE A 123 30.46 10.70 -22.05
C PHE A 123 30.15 11.97 -21.24
N PHE A 124 29.34 11.82 -20.20
CA PHE A 124 28.89 12.95 -19.38
C PHE A 124 29.93 13.37 -18.32
N SER A 125 30.94 12.56 -18.03
CA SER A 125 32.09 12.98 -17.21
C SER A 125 32.97 14.06 -17.87
N LYS A 126 32.82 14.27 -19.18
CA LYS A 126 33.67 15.18 -19.94
C LYS A 126 33.04 16.57 -20.06
N THR A 127 33.76 17.58 -19.56
CA THR A 127 33.38 18.99 -19.65
C THR A 127 33.14 19.48 -21.08
N LYS A 128 33.88 18.94 -22.07
CA LYS A 128 33.68 19.25 -23.50
C LYS A 128 32.28 18.90 -24.03
N ASN A 129 31.59 17.99 -23.35
CA ASN A 129 30.23 17.57 -23.71
C ASN A 129 29.16 18.34 -22.92
N GLY A 130 29.56 19.30 -22.08
CA GLY A 130 28.68 20.05 -21.18
C GLY A 130 28.44 19.38 -19.82
N GLY A 131 29.09 18.24 -19.55
CA GLY A 131 28.96 17.53 -18.27
C GLY A 131 30.10 17.83 -17.28
N ASN A 132 30.20 17.01 -16.23
CA ASN A 132 31.20 17.15 -15.17
C ASN A 132 31.39 15.79 -14.48
N GLU A 133 32.20 15.73 -13.43
CA GLU A 133 32.37 14.53 -12.62
C GLU A 133 31.02 13.89 -12.25
N VAL A 134 30.89 12.61 -12.58
CA VAL A 134 29.67 11.83 -12.40
C VAL A 134 29.81 11.06 -11.09
N ASP A 135 28.78 11.13 -10.26
CA ASP A 135 28.70 10.44 -8.98
C ASP A 135 28.09 9.04 -9.14
N SER A 136 27.00 8.92 -9.90
CA SER A 136 26.41 7.63 -10.21
C SER A 136 25.60 7.61 -11.51
N VAL A 137 25.49 6.43 -12.12
CA VAL A 137 24.66 6.18 -13.31
C VAL A 137 23.87 4.89 -13.09
N LYS A 138 22.55 4.96 -13.15
CA LYS A 138 21.66 3.82 -12.82
C LYS A 138 20.51 3.72 -13.80
N PHE A 139 20.11 2.49 -14.16
CA PHE A 139 18.85 2.28 -14.89
C PHE A 139 17.65 2.46 -13.97
N LEU A 140 16.62 3.12 -14.49
CA LEU A 140 15.34 3.27 -13.81
C LEU A 140 14.42 2.09 -14.14
N GLY A 141 14.62 0.98 -13.42
CA GLY A 141 13.80 -0.24 -13.56
C GLY A 141 13.74 -0.75 -15.00
N ASP A 142 12.53 -1.09 -15.45
CA ASP A 142 12.28 -1.65 -16.78
C ASP A 142 11.89 -0.62 -17.84
N SER A 143 11.85 0.68 -17.51
CA SER A 143 11.45 1.74 -18.46
C SER A 143 12.49 1.99 -19.57
N GLY A 144 13.68 1.40 -19.45
CA GLY A 144 14.79 1.62 -20.37
C GLY A 144 15.40 3.02 -20.27
N GLN A 145 15.12 3.75 -19.18
CA GLN A 145 15.69 5.07 -18.91
C GLN A 145 16.88 4.96 -17.95
N VAL A 146 17.77 5.95 -18.00
CA VAL A 146 18.93 6.04 -17.11
C VAL A 146 18.89 7.36 -16.35
N VAL A 147 19.10 7.28 -15.04
CA VAL A 147 19.35 8.45 -14.19
C VAL A 147 20.86 8.60 -14.04
N LEU A 148 21.35 9.79 -14.33
CA LEU A 148 22.74 10.16 -14.16
C LEU A 148 22.85 11.32 -13.17
N THR A 149 23.64 11.12 -12.13
CA THR A 149 23.86 12.07 -11.03
C THR A 149 25.26 12.64 -11.14
N PHE A 150 25.38 13.98 -11.18
CA PHE A 150 26.67 14.66 -11.13
C PHE A 150 27.14 14.89 -9.68
N VAL A 151 28.44 15.03 -9.46
CA VAL A 151 29.02 15.41 -8.16
C VAL A 151 28.69 16.86 -7.79
N ARG A 152 28.58 17.74 -8.80
CA ARG A 152 28.35 19.18 -8.62
C ARG A 152 26.97 19.61 -9.11
N ASP A 153 26.37 20.51 -8.35
CA ASP A 153 25.14 21.22 -8.71
C ASP A 153 25.34 22.16 -9.90
N GLY A 154 24.26 22.43 -10.64
CA GLY A 154 24.25 23.36 -11.78
C GLY A 154 24.77 22.77 -13.09
N VAL A 155 25.26 21.52 -13.08
CA VAL A 155 25.68 20.81 -14.30
C VAL A 155 24.48 20.24 -15.07
N ALA A 156 23.40 19.88 -14.34
CA ALA A 156 22.21 19.29 -14.94
C ALA A 156 21.44 20.29 -15.81
N GLU A 157 21.29 21.54 -15.37
CA GLU A 157 20.43 22.53 -16.00
C GLU A 157 20.84 22.85 -17.46
N PRO A 158 22.12 23.13 -17.77
CA PRO A 158 22.53 23.37 -19.16
C PRO A 158 22.33 22.16 -20.06
N LEU A 159 22.50 20.94 -19.52
CA LEU A 159 22.28 19.70 -20.25
C LEU A 159 20.80 19.47 -20.53
N ILE A 160 19.93 19.79 -19.57
CA ILE A 160 18.48 19.74 -19.72
C ILE A 160 18.00 20.76 -20.75
N GLU A 161 18.53 21.99 -20.74
CA GLU A 161 18.19 23.03 -21.72
C GLU A 161 18.60 22.63 -23.15
N ARG A 162 19.73 21.94 -23.29
CA ARG A 162 20.17 21.37 -24.57
C ARG A 162 19.20 20.27 -25.05
N GLY A 163 18.61 19.51 -24.13
CA GLY A 163 17.55 18.52 -24.39
C GLY A 163 17.99 17.23 -25.10
N HIS A 164 19.11 17.22 -25.84
CA HIS A 164 19.64 16.02 -26.49
C HIS A 164 21.18 16.01 -26.55
N ALA A 165 21.77 14.82 -26.50
CA ALA A 165 23.19 14.59 -26.73
C ALA A 165 23.43 13.47 -27.75
N GLU A 166 24.43 13.65 -28.61
CA GLU A 166 24.91 12.58 -29.49
C GLU A 166 26.02 11.79 -28.81
N VAL A 167 25.69 10.60 -28.31
CA VAL A 167 26.64 9.74 -27.60
C VAL A 167 27.20 8.69 -28.55
N PRO A 168 28.54 8.57 -28.69
CA PRO A 168 29.16 7.51 -29.48
C PRO A 168 29.11 6.19 -28.70
N ILE A 169 28.40 5.22 -29.24
CA ILE A 169 28.29 3.86 -28.68
C ILE A 169 28.72 2.89 -29.77
N GLY A 170 29.83 2.19 -29.53
CA GLY A 170 30.49 1.37 -30.54
C GLY A 170 30.93 2.20 -31.76
N LYS A 171 30.43 1.87 -32.94
CA LYS A 171 30.77 2.55 -34.21
C LYS A 171 29.76 3.62 -34.63
N ARG A 172 28.67 3.81 -33.89
CA ARG A 172 27.57 4.71 -34.26
C ARG A 172 27.37 5.79 -33.19
N LYS A 173 26.83 6.93 -33.61
CA LYS A 173 26.34 7.97 -32.71
C LYS A 173 24.85 7.78 -32.49
N HIS A 174 24.41 7.83 -31.25
CA HIS A 174 23.01 7.71 -30.87
C HIS A 174 22.54 9.01 -30.25
N ARG A 175 21.37 9.48 -30.67
CA ARG A 175 20.76 10.69 -30.12
C ARG A 175 20.00 10.31 -28.86
N VAL A 176 20.56 10.65 -27.71
CA VAL A 176 19.98 10.42 -26.38
C VAL A 176 19.23 11.68 -25.97
N LYS A 177 18.00 11.52 -25.49
CA LYS A 177 17.21 12.64 -24.97
C LYS A 177 17.56 12.87 -23.51
N ILE A 178 17.73 14.15 -23.15
CA ILE A 178 18.03 14.62 -21.81
C ILE A 178 16.80 15.36 -21.30
N SER A 179 16.34 15.00 -20.11
CA SER A 179 15.19 15.59 -19.46
C SER A 179 15.46 15.78 -17.96
N PRO A 180 14.74 16.69 -17.28
CA PRO A 180 14.96 16.91 -15.86
C PRO A 180 14.51 15.69 -15.06
N HIS A 181 15.30 15.30 -14.08
CA HIS A 181 14.89 14.28 -13.12
C HIS A 181 14.04 14.92 -12.02
N MET A 182 12.82 14.43 -11.83
CA MET A 182 11.92 14.87 -10.77
C MET A 182 12.06 13.91 -9.59
N ASN A 183 12.37 14.45 -8.41
CA ASN A 183 12.27 13.72 -7.15
C ASN A 183 10.84 13.92 -6.62
N GLY A 184 10.22 12.82 -6.19
CA GLY A 184 8.90 12.82 -5.58
C GLY A 184 8.99 12.34 -4.15
N ASP A 185 8.68 13.22 -3.21
CA ASP A 185 8.67 12.91 -1.79
C ASP A 185 7.25 12.99 -1.25
N ILE A 186 6.86 12.01 -0.42
CA ILE A 186 5.60 12.09 0.32
C ILE A 186 5.78 13.18 1.38
N SER A 187 5.14 14.33 1.18
CA SER A 187 5.23 15.46 2.10
C SER A 187 4.19 15.39 3.20
N ASN A 188 3.05 14.74 2.95
CA ASN A 188 1.99 14.59 3.94
C ASN A 188 1.19 13.30 3.66
N LEU A 189 0.91 12.53 4.72
CA LEU A 189 -0.01 11.39 4.70
C LEU A 189 -0.93 11.50 5.91
N GLN A 190 -2.21 11.69 5.66
CA GLN A 190 -3.24 11.71 6.70
C GLN A 190 -3.94 10.37 6.78
N LEU A 191 -4.14 9.89 8.00
CA LEU A 191 -4.87 8.66 8.30
C LEU A 191 -6.17 9.01 9.03
N GLN A 192 -7.25 8.32 8.71
CA GLN A 192 -8.52 8.42 9.42
C GLN A 192 -9.00 7.03 9.85
N PRO A 193 -9.63 6.91 11.04
CA PRO A 193 -10.32 5.70 11.43
C PRO A 193 -11.42 5.38 10.42
N SER A 194 -11.40 4.16 9.91
CA SER A 194 -12.43 3.64 9.02
C SER A 194 -12.98 2.35 9.60
N ARG A 195 -14.31 2.25 9.63
CA ARG A 195 -15.01 1.10 10.19
C ARG A 195 -15.08 -0.02 9.17
N CYS A 196 -14.69 -1.23 9.58
CA CYS A 196 -14.93 -2.44 8.82
C CYS A 196 -16.42 -2.81 8.95
N PRO A 197 -17.26 -2.66 7.91
CA PRO A 197 -18.71 -2.77 8.06
C PRO A 197 -19.18 -4.20 8.35
N ARG A 198 -18.39 -5.20 7.94
CA ARG A 198 -18.69 -6.63 8.08
C ARG A 198 -17.96 -7.31 9.24
N THR A 199 -17.01 -6.62 9.87
CA THR A 199 -16.13 -7.21 10.89
C THR A 199 -16.44 -6.66 12.28
N VAL A 200 -16.56 -7.56 13.24
CA VAL A 200 -16.79 -7.29 14.66
C VAL A 200 -15.56 -7.72 15.45
N MET A 201 -15.14 -6.90 16.40
CA MET A 201 -14.14 -7.28 17.39
C MET A 201 -14.83 -7.73 18.66
N LEU A 202 -14.52 -8.95 19.09
CA LEU A 202 -14.92 -9.50 20.38
C LEU A 202 -13.79 -9.36 21.38
N SER A 203 -14.13 -9.05 22.62
CA SER A 203 -13.18 -8.93 23.73
C SER A 203 -13.76 -9.51 25.02
N GLY A 204 -12.87 -9.79 25.98
CA GLY A 204 -13.25 -10.40 27.26
C GLY A 204 -13.42 -11.91 27.20
N ILE A 205 -12.84 -12.57 26.18
CA ILE A 205 -12.91 -14.03 26.04
C ILE A 205 -11.87 -14.65 26.99
N PRO A 206 -12.27 -15.46 27.97
CA PRO A 206 -11.33 -16.11 28.87
C PRO A 206 -10.64 -17.30 28.20
N ASP A 207 -9.39 -17.55 28.58
CA ASP A 207 -8.58 -18.69 28.10
C ASP A 207 -8.91 -19.95 28.93
N VAL A 208 -10.07 -20.55 28.66
CA VAL A 208 -10.63 -21.69 29.43
C VAL A 208 -10.88 -22.94 28.58
N LEU A 209 -10.91 -22.80 27.26
CA LEU A 209 -10.97 -23.90 26.30
C LEU A 209 -9.73 -23.82 25.39
N ASP A 210 -9.42 -24.91 24.69
CA ASP A 210 -8.43 -24.85 23.63
C ASP A 210 -8.89 -23.92 22.48
N GLU A 211 -7.93 -23.50 21.66
CA GLU A 211 -8.13 -22.50 20.61
C GLU A 211 -9.21 -22.91 19.59
N GLU A 212 -9.25 -24.19 19.20
CA GLU A 212 -10.19 -24.72 18.21
C GLU A 212 -11.59 -24.83 18.80
N SER A 213 -11.73 -25.41 20.00
CA SER A 213 -13.02 -25.50 20.68
C SER A 213 -13.62 -24.13 20.98
N MET A 214 -12.82 -23.14 21.40
CA MET A 214 -13.30 -21.78 21.64
C MET A 214 -13.73 -21.11 20.33
N ARG A 215 -12.94 -21.27 19.26
CA ARG A 215 -13.26 -20.76 17.92
C ARG A 215 -14.61 -21.31 17.45
N ASP A 216 -14.81 -22.62 17.52
CA ASP A 216 -16.05 -23.29 17.08
C ASP A 216 -17.24 -22.86 17.93
N THR A 217 -17.06 -22.75 19.25
CA THR A 217 -18.11 -22.29 20.16
C THR A 217 -18.57 -20.86 19.82
N LEU A 218 -17.63 -19.95 19.54
CA LEU A 218 -17.93 -18.59 19.13
C LEU A 218 -18.62 -18.58 17.75
N GLU A 219 -18.12 -19.36 16.79
CA GLU A 219 -18.70 -19.43 15.45
C GLU A 219 -20.16 -19.91 15.50
N ILE A 220 -20.44 -21.01 16.20
CA ILE A 220 -21.80 -21.54 16.37
C ILE A 220 -22.70 -20.51 17.05
N HIS A 221 -22.21 -19.82 18.08
CA HIS A 221 -22.99 -18.80 18.77
C HIS A 221 -23.41 -17.66 17.82
N PHE A 222 -22.46 -17.13 17.05
CA PHE A 222 -22.68 -15.99 16.15
C PHE A 222 -23.29 -16.37 14.80
N GLN A 223 -23.44 -17.66 14.49
CA GLN A 223 -24.25 -18.14 13.37
C GLN A 223 -25.75 -18.19 13.69
N ARG A 224 -26.13 -18.27 14.97
CA ARG A 224 -27.54 -18.39 15.37
C ARG A 224 -28.30 -17.08 15.17
N SER A 225 -29.25 -17.09 14.22
CA SER A 225 -30.10 -15.91 13.95
C SER A 225 -30.95 -15.48 15.14
N SER A 226 -31.31 -16.41 16.04
CA SER A 226 -32.03 -16.09 17.29
C SER A 226 -31.24 -15.17 18.24
N LEU A 227 -29.92 -15.11 18.08
CA LEU A 227 -29.00 -14.28 18.85
C LEU A 227 -28.52 -13.06 18.03
N GLY A 228 -29.22 -12.72 16.95
CA GLY A 228 -28.86 -11.63 16.04
C GLY A 228 -27.77 -11.98 15.02
N GLY A 229 -27.23 -13.21 15.08
CA GLY A 229 -26.19 -13.76 14.23
C GLY A 229 -26.59 -14.02 12.78
N GLY A 230 -25.67 -14.58 12.01
CA GLY A 230 -25.82 -14.87 10.58
C GLY A 230 -24.62 -15.60 9.99
N GLU A 231 -24.56 -15.72 8.67
CA GLU A 231 -23.46 -16.41 7.97
C GLU A 231 -22.11 -15.75 8.28
N VAL A 232 -21.20 -16.55 8.84
CA VAL A 232 -19.83 -16.15 9.20
C VAL A 232 -18.92 -16.51 8.03
N GLU A 233 -18.20 -15.53 7.51
CA GLU A 233 -17.23 -15.71 6.43
C GLU A 233 -15.85 -16.07 6.99
N ALA A 234 -15.46 -15.44 8.10
CA ALA A 234 -14.19 -15.72 8.76
C ALA A 234 -14.27 -15.44 10.26
N LEU A 235 -13.59 -16.28 11.05
CA LEU A 235 -13.38 -16.08 12.48
C LEU A 235 -11.92 -16.38 12.83
N ASP A 236 -11.32 -15.54 13.67
CA ASP A 236 -9.99 -15.77 14.23
C ASP A 236 -9.99 -15.41 15.72
N TYR A 237 -9.53 -16.33 16.55
CA TYR A 237 -9.48 -16.19 18.00
C TYR A 237 -8.03 -16.11 18.50
N VAL A 238 -7.80 -15.18 19.42
CA VAL A 238 -6.49 -14.89 20.01
C VAL A 238 -6.54 -15.23 21.51
N PRO A 239 -6.03 -16.40 21.95
CA PRO A 239 -6.19 -16.85 23.34
C PRO A 239 -5.43 -16.02 24.37
N ALA A 240 -4.10 -16.10 24.41
CA ALA A 240 -3.30 -15.42 25.45
C ALA A 240 -2.20 -14.48 24.90
N LYS A 241 -1.64 -14.78 23.73
CA LYS A 241 -0.54 -14.00 23.13
C LYS A 241 -1.09 -13.00 22.13
N THR A 242 -0.48 -11.82 22.04
CA THR A 242 -0.79 -10.86 20.98
C THR A 242 -0.55 -11.49 19.60
N ARG A 243 -1.53 -11.37 18.70
CA ARG A 243 -1.42 -11.74 17.28
C ARG A 243 -1.59 -10.51 16.40
N VAL A 244 -1.20 -10.60 15.14
CA VAL A 244 -1.36 -9.50 14.17
C VAL A 244 -2.38 -9.91 13.13
N ALA A 245 -3.52 -9.22 13.09
CA ALA A 245 -4.48 -9.34 12.01
C ALA A 245 -4.01 -8.56 10.79
N VAL A 246 -4.21 -9.13 9.61
CA VAL A 246 -3.86 -8.52 8.33
C VAL A 246 -5.15 -8.18 7.59
N PHE A 247 -5.37 -6.89 7.36
CA PHE A 247 -6.50 -6.39 6.59
C PHE A 247 -6.02 -5.98 5.20
N VAL A 248 -6.73 -6.47 4.20
CA VAL A 248 -6.56 -6.12 2.79
C VAL A 248 -7.85 -5.50 2.27
N GLU A 249 -7.75 -4.74 1.19
CA GLU A 249 -8.92 -4.19 0.51
C GLU A 249 -9.77 -5.34 -0.06
N ASP A 250 -11.05 -5.34 0.27
CA ASP A 250 -12.04 -6.27 -0.26
C ASP A 250 -12.40 -5.81 -1.68
N MET A 251 -11.96 -6.58 -2.67
CA MET A 251 -12.11 -6.22 -4.09
C MET A 251 -13.51 -6.51 -4.64
N GLY A 252 -14.39 -7.16 -3.86
CA GLY A 252 -15.72 -7.58 -4.30
C GLY A 252 -15.72 -8.77 -5.25
#